data_AF-A0A928TDT5-F1
#
_entry.id   AF-A0A928TDT5-F1
#
_cell.length_a   1.000
_cell.length_b   1.000
_cell.length_c   1.000
_cell.angle_alpha   90.00
_cell.angle_beta   90.00
_cell.angle_gamma   90.00
#
_symmetry.space_group_name_H-M   'P 1'
#
loop_
_entity.id
_entity.type
_entity.pdbx_description
1 polymer ?
#
loop_
_entity_poly.entity_id
_entity_poly.type
_entity_poly.pdbx_seq_one_letter_code
_entity_poly.pdbx_strand_id
1 'polypeptide(L)'
;MTRPWVCRILAGIETSSSSSQQASDHRFFGGSQEFLRRAAQSLADAGPCDDAAGEGQSIDDEVRALSWFISDAGLELKSEDILATLTANPMKGGKEHRVAFLPEVERVLKVADARMLATESLFDYLTDLLLSNHYFDDDIRLEGAYTEGGRLFIVTTQPYISGIHPDWPELRAGLARHQLRDPAPRSLGGNFIFDDELLGEVDVFDLHPNNVIQDASGWLNPIDAHFYFDDRIKRIAALQKLGLLAAKT
;
A
#
# COMPACT_ATOMS: atom_id res chain seq x y z
N MET A 1 -30.60 -7.35 -16.38
CA MET A 1 -29.51 -8.22 -16.83
C MET A 1 -28.38 -8.05 -15.83
N THR A 2 -28.29 -8.97 -14.89
CA THR A 2 -27.41 -8.94 -13.72
C THR A 2 -26.20 -9.84 -13.98
N ARG A 3 -24.99 -9.30 -13.90
CA ARG A 3 -23.75 -10.09 -13.78
C ARG A 3 -23.05 -9.63 -12.51
N PRO A 4 -22.81 -10.52 -11.54
CA PRO A 4 -22.16 -10.18 -10.29
C PRO A 4 -20.65 -10.25 -10.45
N TRP A 5 -19.96 -9.34 -9.79
CA TRP A 5 -18.56 -9.46 -9.43
C TRP A 5 -18.36 -10.77 -8.67
N VAL A 6 -17.64 -11.72 -9.26
CA VAL A 6 -17.26 -12.96 -8.58
C VAL A 6 -15.96 -12.66 -7.83
N CYS A 7 -16.10 -12.27 -6.56
CA CYS A 7 -15.06 -12.50 -5.55
C CYS A 7 -14.63 -13.97 -5.66
N ARG A 8 -13.33 -14.20 -5.85
CA ARG A 8 -12.77 -15.55 -5.74
C ARG A 8 -12.65 -15.92 -4.26
N ILE A 9 -13.66 -16.63 -3.76
CA ILE A 9 -13.55 -17.46 -2.55
C ILE A 9 -12.64 -18.65 -2.90
N LEU A 10 -11.52 -18.81 -2.18
CA LEU A 10 -10.82 -20.09 -2.09
C LEU A 10 -10.86 -20.60 -0.65
N ALA A 11 -11.45 -21.79 -0.52
CA ALA A 11 -11.54 -22.56 0.70
C ALA A 11 -10.26 -23.40 0.91
N GLY A 12 -9.73 -23.35 2.14
CA GLY A 12 -9.18 -24.47 2.89
C GLY A 12 -7.79 -24.99 2.54
N ILE A 13 -6.82 -24.78 3.44
CA ILE A 13 -5.89 -25.81 3.95
C ILE A 13 -5.59 -25.50 5.44
N GLU A 14 -5.82 -26.49 6.32
CA GLU A 14 -5.47 -26.46 7.74
C GLU A 14 -3.99 -26.81 7.99
N THR A 15 -3.39 -26.00 8.88
CA THR A 15 -2.34 -26.26 9.90
C THR A 15 -1.08 -27.10 9.60
N SER A 16 0.09 -26.49 9.84
CA SER A 16 1.02 -26.97 10.89
C SER A 16 2.03 -25.88 11.31
N SER A 17 2.43 -25.95 12.58
CA SER A 17 3.14 -24.99 13.45
C SER A 17 4.62 -24.72 13.16
N SER A 18 5.07 -23.46 13.30
CA SER A 18 6.04 -23.02 14.36
C SER A 18 6.58 -21.58 14.12
N SER A 19 6.10 -20.57 14.88
CA SER A 19 6.82 -19.29 15.15
C SER A 19 6.07 -18.46 16.21
N SER A 20 6.18 -18.87 17.47
CA SER A 20 5.27 -18.47 18.55
C SER A 20 5.59 -17.16 19.27
N GLN A 21 6.09 -16.12 18.59
CA GLN A 21 6.36 -14.83 19.27
C GLN A 21 5.99 -13.54 18.52
N GLN A 22 5.81 -13.56 17.20
CA GLN A 22 5.15 -12.44 16.46
C GLN A 22 3.64 -12.66 16.30
N ALA A 23 3.15 -13.90 16.44
CA ALA A 23 1.75 -14.25 16.27
C ALA A 23 0.84 -13.85 17.46
N SER A 24 1.36 -13.23 18.52
CA SER A 24 0.53 -12.72 19.64
C SER A 24 -0.07 -11.36 19.34
N ASP A 25 0.62 -10.50 18.58
CA ASP A 25 0.28 -9.08 18.53
C ASP A 25 -0.71 -8.75 17.41
N HIS A 26 -0.68 -9.50 16.30
CA HIS A 26 -1.71 -9.39 15.24
C HIS A 26 -3.12 -9.74 15.70
N ARG A 27 -3.30 -10.41 16.85
CA ARG A 27 -4.62 -10.77 17.38
C ARG A 27 -5.36 -9.58 17.99
N PHE A 28 -4.64 -8.55 18.46
CA PHE A 28 -5.27 -7.34 19.04
C PHE A 28 -5.91 -6.44 17.99
N PHE A 29 -5.50 -6.61 16.73
CA PHE A 29 -5.90 -5.76 15.62
C PHE A 29 -6.59 -6.52 14.50
N GLY A 30 -7.18 -7.71 14.71
CA GLY A 30 -7.95 -8.38 13.65
C GLY A 30 -7.17 -8.79 12.37
N GLY A 31 -5.83 -8.76 12.38
CA GLY A 31 -4.96 -9.06 11.24
C GLY A 31 -4.17 -7.86 10.70
N SER A 32 -3.28 -8.12 9.74
CA SER A 32 -2.38 -7.10 9.14
C SER A 32 -3.11 -6.03 8.32
N GLN A 33 -4.21 -6.39 7.66
CA GLN A 33 -5.05 -5.46 6.91
C GLN A 33 -5.72 -4.42 7.81
N GLU A 34 -6.28 -4.89 8.92
CA GLU A 34 -6.93 -4.03 9.91
C GLU A 34 -5.91 -3.13 10.63
N PHE A 35 -4.66 -3.58 10.79
CA PHE A 35 -3.59 -2.74 11.30
C PHE A 35 -3.24 -1.58 10.35
N LEU A 36 -3.01 -1.87 9.07
CA LEU A 36 -2.81 -0.83 8.04
C LEU A 36 -4.00 0.15 8.01
N ARG A 37 -5.22 -0.38 8.12
CA ARG A 37 -6.46 0.41 8.19
C ARG A 37 -6.45 1.38 9.37
N ARG A 38 -6.06 0.92 10.56
CA ARG A 38 -6.00 1.75 11.76
C ARG A 38 -4.86 2.78 11.72
N ALA A 39 -3.73 2.46 11.09
CA ALA A 39 -2.66 3.42 10.84
C ALA A 39 -3.12 4.56 9.91
N ALA A 40 -3.81 4.22 8.81
CA ALA A 40 -4.42 5.21 7.93
C ALA A 40 -5.51 6.02 8.65
N GLN A 41 -6.32 5.38 9.49
CA GLN A 41 -7.33 6.05 10.32
C GLN A 41 -6.70 7.02 11.32
N SER A 42 -5.58 6.68 11.98
CA SER A 42 -4.93 7.60 12.91
C SER A 42 -4.41 8.86 12.21
N LEU A 43 -3.93 8.73 10.97
CA LEU A 43 -3.55 9.88 10.15
C LEU A 43 -4.76 10.69 9.67
N ALA A 44 -5.88 10.03 9.36
CA ALA A 44 -7.13 10.73 9.05
C ALA A 44 -7.66 11.52 10.26
N ASP A 45 -7.56 10.94 11.46
CA ASP A 45 -8.10 11.49 12.71
C ASP A 45 -7.25 12.63 13.27
N ALA A 46 -5.92 12.56 13.10
CA ALA A 46 -5.01 13.66 13.41
C ALA A 46 -5.40 14.97 12.70
N GLY A 47 -6.13 14.86 11.58
CA GLY A 47 -6.61 16.01 10.81
C GLY A 47 -5.48 16.83 10.21
N PRO A 48 -5.78 17.97 9.57
CA PRO A 48 -4.79 19.03 9.43
C PRO A 48 -4.50 19.53 10.86
N CYS A 49 -3.24 19.52 11.31
CA CYS A 49 -2.94 20.05 12.64
C CYS A 49 -3.37 21.53 12.69
N ASP A 50 -4.27 21.87 13.61
CA ASP A 50 -4.89 23.20 13.78
C ASP A 50 -3.90 24.25 14.35
N ASP A 51 -2.72 24.41 13.76
CA ASP A 51 -1.90 25.59 14.02
C ASP A 51 -2.28 26.69 13.03
N ALA A 52 -3.11 27.62 13.51
CA ALA A 52 -3.63 28.79 12.80
C ALA A 52 -2.55 29.80 12.33
N ALA A 53 -1.29 29.40 12.26
CA ALA A 53 -0.15 30.22 11.85
C ALA A 53 0.76 29.56 10.79
N GLY A 54 0.43 28.37 10.25
CA GLY A 54 1.23 27.71 9.23
C GLY A 54 0.38 27.09 8.13
N GLU A 55 0.55 27.56 6.89
CA GLU A 55 -0.06 26.96 5.71
C GLU A 55 0.45 25.52 5.51
N GLY A 56 -0.45 24.54 5.49
CA GLY A 56 -0.20 23.20 4.93
C GLY A 56 -0.01 22.07 5.95
N GLN A 57 -0.52 20.89 5.60
CA GLN A 57 -0.27 19.62 6.30
C GLN A 57 1.24 19.38 6.34
N SER A 58 1.91 19.64 7.47
CA SER A 58 3.32 19.31 7.57
C SER A 58 3.46 17.80 7.67
N ILE A 59 4.27 17.21 6.80
CA ILE A 59 4.72 15.81 6.89
C ILE A 59 5.20 15.45 8.31
N ASP A 60 5.67 16.43 9.08
CA ASP A 60 6.11 16.23 10.47
C ASP A 60 4.98 15.89 11.44
N ASP A 61 3.77 16.42 11.23
CA ASP A 61 2.61 16.09 12.08
C ASP A 61 2.09 14.69 11.77
N GLU A 62 2.09 14.28 10.50
CA GLU A 62 1.76 12.92 10.13
C GLU A 62 2.81 11.93 10.61
N VAL A 63 4.10 12.27 10.51
CA VAL A 63 5.19 11.48 11.09
C VAL A 63 5.00 11.34 12.60
N ARG A 64 4.62 12.40 13.31
CA ARG A 64 4.34 12.34 14.75
C ARG A 64 3.14 11.44 15.07
N ALA A 65 2.03 11.62 14.36
CA ALA A 65 0.82 10.83 14.55
C ALA A 65 1.06 9.33 14.27
N LEU A 66 1.74 9.01 13.17
CA LEU A 66 2.10 7.63 12.84
C LEU A 66 3.10 7.07 13.85
N SER A 67 4.11 7.83 14.27
CA SER A 67 5.07 7.38 15.28
C SER A 67 4.37 7.04 16.59
N TRP A 68 3.46 7.90 17.08
CA TRP A 68 2.68 7.61 18.27
C TRP A 68 1.82 6.35 18.13
N PHE A 69 1.15 6.18 17.00
CA PHE A 69 0.38 4.97 16.73
C PHE A 69 1.27 3.72 16.73
N ILE A 70 2.44 3.76 16.11
CA ILE A 70 3.40 2.65 16.07
C ILE A 70 3.90 2.31 17.48
N SER A 71 4.28 3.31 18.29
CA SER A 71 4.73 3.10 19.66
C SER A 71 3.62 2.53 20.55
N ASP A 72 2.40 3.08 20.47
CA ASP A 72 1.24 2.61 21.25
C ASP A 72 0.84 1.17 20.90
N ALA A 73 0.95 0.81 19.61
CA ALA A 73 0.70 -0.53 19.13
C ALA A 73 1.85 -1.53 19.40
N GLY A 74 3.01 -1.07 19.89
CA GLY A 74 4.17 -1.92 20.15
C GLY A 74 4.89 -2.41 18.88
N LEU A 75 4.83 -1.65 17.78
CA LEU A 75 5.31 -2.06 16.45
C LEU A 75 6.56 -1.31 16.01
N GLU A 76 7.34 -0.89 17.00
CA GLU A 76 8.69 -0.35 16.78
C GLU A 76 9.63 -1.51 16.41
N LEU A 77 10.12 -1.46 15.18
CA LEU A 77 11.06 -2.43 14.66
C LEU A 77 12.48 -1.99 14.99
N LYS A 78 13.39 -2.95 15.15
CA LYS A 78 14.81 -2.64 15.28
C LYS A 78 15.41 -2.41 13.92
N SER A 79 16.06 -1.26 13.72
CA SER A 79 16.71 -0.92 12.46
C SER A 79 17.75 -1.96 12.05
N GLU A 80 18.53 -2.46 13.00
CA GLU A 80 19.55 -3.50 12.78
C GLU A 80 18.99 -4.79 12.16
N ASP A 81 17.83 -5.26 12.61
CA ASP A 81 17.18 -6.47 12.09
C ASP A 81 16.67 -6.26 10.65
N ILE A 82 16.10 -5.08 10.39
CA ILE A 82 15.60 -4.71 9.05
C ILE A 82 16.76 -4.53 8.06
N LEU A 83 17.84 -3.86 8.47
CA LEU A 83 19.03 -3.67 7.65
C LEU A 83 19.73 -5.00 7.37
N ALA A 84 19.81 -5.91 8.34
CA ALA A 84 20.33 -7.25 8.14
C ALA A 84 19.50 -8.02 7.10
N THR A 85 18.16 -7.93 7.17
CA THR A 85 17.25 -8.54 6.20
C THR A 85 17.45 -7.98 4.79
N LEU A 86 17.53 -6.65 4.67
CA LEU A 86 17.80 -5.95 3.39
C LEU A 86 19.13 -6.36 2.76
N THR A 87 20.15 -6.60 3.60
CA THR A 87 21.50 -6.99 3.16
C THR A 87 21.57 -8.45 2.75
N ALA A 88 20.86 -9.34 3.47
CA ALA A 88 20.90 -10.77 3.23
C ALA A 88 20.16 -11.18 1.95
N ASN A 89 19.05 -10.52 1.63
CA ASN A 89 18.19 -10.90 0.50
C ASN A 89 17.83 -9.70 -0.41
N PRO A 90 18.82 -8.96 -0.93
CA PRO A 90 18.55 -7.70 -1.63
C PRO A 90 17.77 -7.93 -2.92
N MET A 91 16.78 -7.09 -3.16
CA MET A 91 16.09 -6.97 -4.44
C MET A 91 16.32 -5.58 -5.03
N LYS A 92 16.15 -5.46 -6.35
CA LYS A 92 16.16 -4.15 -7.01
C LYS A 92 14.93 -3.37 -6.56
N GLY A 93 15.16 -2.26 -5.85
CA GLY A 93 14.13 -1.28 -5.48
C GLY A 93 14.10 -0.08 -6.41
N GLY A 94 13.04 0.73 -6.27
CA GLY A 94 12.95 2.08 -6.82
C GLY A 94 13.81 3.08 -6.04
N LYS A 95 13.66 4.38 -6.34
CA LYS A 95 14.38 5.44 -5.58
C LYS A 95 13.89 5.59 -4.14
N GLU A 96 12.64 5.19 -3.89
CA GLU A 96 11.91 5.46 -2.65
C GLU A 96 11.97 4.28 -1.68
N HIS A 97 12.14 3.08 -2.23
CA HIS A 97 12.05 1.83 -1.50
C HIS A 97 13.38 1.07 -1.54
N ARG A 98 13.87 0.68 -0.36
CA ARG A 98 14.80 -0.45 -0.25
C ARG A 98 13.98 -1.73 -0.17
N VAL A 99 14.40 -2.75 -0.90
CA VAL A 99 13.58 -3.95 -1.11
C VAL A 99 14.37 -5.21 -0.83
N ALA A 100 13.74 -6.19 -0.19
CA ALA A 100 14.29 -7.53 0.02
C ALA A 100 13.27 -8.64 -0.17
N PHE A 101 13.75 -9.81 -0.57
CA PHE A 101 12.94 -11.02 -0.64
C PHE A 101 12.96 -11.75 0.71
N LEU A 102 11.78 -12.16 1.19
CA LEU A 102 11.60 -12.98 2.38
C LEU A 102 11.19 -14.39 1.94
N PRO A 103 12.16 -15.30 1.69
CA PRO A 103 11.86 -16.61 1.10
C PRO A 103 11.00 -17.50 1.99
N GLU A 104 11.14 -17.40 3.32
CA GLU A 104 10.41 -18.26 4.26
C GLU A 104 8.90 -18.04 4.25
N VAL A 105 8.47 -16.85 3.85
CA VAL A 105 7.05 -16.45 3.81
C VAL A 105 6.59 -16.07 2.40
N GLU A 106 7.47 -16.19 1.40
CA GLU A 106 7.25 -15.78 0.01
C GLU A 106 6.71 -14.35 -0.14
N ARG A 107 7.35 -13.41 0.55
CA ARG A 107 6.97 -11.98 0.53
C ARG A 107 8.12 -11.08 0.14
N VAL A 108 7.80 -9.88 -0.29
CA VAL A 108 8.75 -8.80 -0.54
C VAL A 108 8.63 -7.80 0.59
N LEU A 109 9.73 -7.52 1.28
CA LEU A 109 9.85 -6.46 2.26
C LEU A 109 10.23 -5.17 1.56
N LYS A 110 9.51 -4.08 1.84
CA LYS A 110 9.80 -2.73 1.37
C LYS A 110 10.03 -1.81 2.57
N VAL A 111 11.05 -0.98 2.47
CA VAL A 111 11.34 0.07 3.45
C VAL A 111 11.34 1.42 2.75
N ALA A 112 10.40 2.26 3.14
CA ALA A 112 10.25 3.63 2.67
C ALA A 112 10.69 4.62 3.75
N ASP A 113 11.33 5.70 3.33
CA ASP A 113 11.53 6.87 4.19
C ASP A 113 10.30 7.76 4.12
N ALA A 114 9.68 8.05 5.27
CA ALA A 114 8.43 8.80 5.36
C ALA A 114 8.49 10.18 4.68
N ARG A 115 9.68 10.77 4.50
CA ARG A 115 9.87 12.09 3.88
C ARG A 115 10.34 12.03 2.42
N MET A 116 10.53 10.84 1.85
CA MET A 116 10.99 10.66 0.46
C MET A 116 10.02 9.84 -0.40
N LEU A 117 8.75 9.85 -0.03
CA LEU A 117 7.68 9.19 -0.78
C LEU A 117 7.30 10.00 -2.03
N ALA A 118 6.82 9.33 -3.07
CA ALA A 118 6.24 9.94 -4.27
C ALA A 118 4.91 10.65 -4.00
N THR A 119 4.28 10.38 -2.87
CA THR A 119 2.96 10.90 -2.51
C THR A 119 3.05 12.28 -1.85
N GLU A 120 1.95 13.02 -1.88
CA GLU A 120 1.88 14.35 -1.22
C GLU A 120 1.94 14.26 0.31
N SER A 121 1.52 13.12 0.87
CA SER A 121 1.44 12.88 2.31
C SER A 121 1.66 11.41 2.68
N LEU A 122 1.94 11.13 3.96
CA LEU A 122 1.94 9.77 4.52
C LEU A 122 0.54 9.16 4.50
N PHE A 123 -0.49 9.99 4.69
CA PHE A 123 -1.86 9.51 4.60
C PHE A 123 -2.17 8.98 3.20
N ASP A 124 -1.77 9.70 2.15
CA ASP A 124 -1.93 9.24 0.78
C ASP A 124 -1.18 7.93 0.55
N TYR A 125 0.07 7.83 1.03
CA TYR A 125 0.84 6.60 0.94
C TYR A 125 0.13 5.40 1.59
N LEU A 126 -0.23 5.48 2.87
CA LEU A 126 -0.88 4.35 3.56
C LEU A 126 -2.23 3.98 2.95
N THR A 127 -2.95 4.96 2.42
CA THR A 127 -4.25 4.71 1.80
C THR A 127 -4.12 4.22 0.36
N ASP A 128 -3.05 4.53 -0.37
CA ASP A 128 -2.73 3.88 -1.65
C ASP A 128 -2.52 2.37 -1.45
N LEU A 129 -1.89 1.97 -0.33
CA LEU A 129 -1.73 0.55 0.01
C LEU A 129 -3.09 -0.11 0.30
N LEU A 130 -4.01 0.56 1.02
CA LEU A 130 -5.37 0.06 1.26
C LEU A 130 -6.16 -0.07 -0.04
N LEU A 131 -6.07 0.92 -0.93
CA LEU A 131 -6.74 0.91 -2.22
C LEU A 131 -6.15 -0.15 -3.15
N SER A 132 -4.84 -0.39 -3.08
CA SER A 132 -4.19 -1.49 -3.82
C SER A 132 -4.70 -2.86 -3.36
N ASN A 133 -4.80 -3.08 -2.04
CA ASN A 133 -5.40 -4.30 -1.50
C ASN A 133 -6.86 -4.44 -1.92
N HIS A 134 -7.61 -3.34 -1.97
CA HIS A 134 -9.02 -3.34 -2.34
C HIS A 134 -9.27 -3.61 -3.83
N TYR A 135 -8.57 -2.91 -4.73
CA TYR A 135 -8.83 -2.94 -6.17
C TYR A 135 -8.01 -3.99 -6.93
N PHE A 136 -6.83 -4.34 -6.42
CA PHE A 136 -5.92 -5.27 -7.11
C PHE A 136 -5.80 -6.62 -6.41
N ASP A 137 -6.60 -6.87 -5.37
CA ASP A 137 -6.57 -8.10 -4.55
C ASP A 137 -5.14 -8.39 -4.03
N ASP A 138 -4.39 -7.33 -3.76
CA ASP A 138 -3.09 -7.43 -3.13
C ASP A 138 -3.25 -7.73 -1.63
N ASP A 139 -2.19 -8.16 -0.98
CA ASP A 139 -2.12 -8.38 0.46
C ASP A 139 -0.93 -7.62 1.04
N ILE A 140 -0.91 -6.31 0.84
CA ILE A 140 0.08 -5.41 1.42
C ILE A 140 -0.20 -5.27 2.92
N ARG A 141 0.86 -5.41 3.72
CA ARG A 141 0.84 -5.38 5.17
C ARG A 141 1.78 -4.30 5.67
N LEU A 142 1.34 -3.53 6.65
CA LEU A 142 2.22 -2.69 7.45
C LEU A 142 2.81 -3.57 8.56
N GLU A 143 4.13 -3.73 8.58
CA GLU A 143 4.81 -4.54 9.61
C GLU A 143 5.19 -3.69 10.83
N GLY A 144 5.35 -2.39 10.63
CA GLY A 144 5.75 -1.45 11.66
C GLY A 144 6.60 -0.33 11.09
N ALA A 145 7.36 0.32 11.95
CA ALA A 145 8.31 1.35 11.56
C ALA A 145 9.53 1.36 12.48
N TYR A 146 10.61 1.97 12.03
CA TYR A 146 11.77 2.26 12.88
C TYR A 146 12.26 3.68 12.65
N THR A 147 12.99 4.22 13.62
CA THR A 147 13.63 5.53 13.50
C THR A 147 15.14 5.37 13.38
N GLU A 148 15.73 6.02 12.38
CA GLU A 148 17.19 6.09 12.22
C GLU A 148 17.57 7.53 11.84
N GLY A 149 18.55 8.11 12.55
CA GLY A 149 18.99 9.49 12.29
C GLY A 149 17.88 10.54 12.41
N GLY A 150 16.87 10.29 13.25
CA GLY A 150 15.71 11.19 13.42
C GLY A 150 14.68 11.12 12.27
N ARG A 151 14.80 10.13 11.38
CA ARG A 151 13.87 9.90 10.27
C ARG A 151 13.05 8.64 10.52
N LEU A 152 11.76 8.71 10.25
CA LEU A 152 10.85 7.57 10.34
C LEU A 152 10.92 6.75 9.04
N PHE A 153 11.16 5.46 9.17
CA PHE A 153 11.14 4.49 8.08
C PHE A 153 9.98 3.53 8.26
N ILE A 154 9.12 3.46 7.26
CA ILE A 154 7.94 2.60 7.23
C ILE A 154 8.35 1.27 6.61
N VAL A 155 7.94 0.16 7.25
CA VAL A 155 8.21 -1.19 6.77
C VAL A 155 6.90 -1.85 6.39
N THR A 156 6.81 -2.22 5.12
CA THR A 156 5.68 -2.97 4.58
C THR A 156 6.15 -4.28 3.97
N THR A 157 5.23 -5.24 3.85
CA THR A 157 5.44 -6.42 3.01
C THR A 157 4.29 -6.62 2.06
N GLN A 158 4.54 -7.26 0.92
CA GLN A 158 3.52 -7.73 -0.01
C GLN A 158 3.87 -9.13 -0.52
N PRO A 159 2.92 -9.89 -1.10
CA PRO A 159 3.21 -11.18 -1.72
C PRO A 159 4.31 -11.06 -2.78
N TYR A 160 5.22 -12.02 -2.83
CA TYR A 160 6.16 -12.11 -3.93
C TYR A 160 5.45 -12.64 -5.18
N ILE A 161 5.57 -11.89 -6.27
CA ILE A 161 4.95 -12.24 -7.55
C ILE A 161 6.05 -12.73 -8.47
N SER A 162 6.03 -14.03 -8.79
CA SER A 162 6.93 -14.61 -9.77
C SER A 162 6.41 -14.28 -11.18
N GLY A 163 7.23 -13.59 -11.97
CA GLY A 163 6.81 -13.14 -13.29
C GLY A 163 7.85 -12.28 -14.00
N ILE A 164 7.38 -11.56 -15.01
CA ILE A 164 8.19 -10.64 -15.82
C ILE A 164 7.59 -9.24 -15.79
N HIS A 165 8.43 -8.22 -15.94
CA HIS A 165 7.96 -6.88 -16.23
C HIS A 165 7.53 -6.82 -17.70
N PRO A 166 6.25 -6.56 -18.01
CA PRO A 166 5.77 -6.49 -19.39
C PRO A 166 6.37 -5.27 -20.09
N ASP A 167 6.52 -5.33 -21.40
CA ASP A 167 6.83 -4.11 -22.16
C ASP A 167 5.60 -3.17 -22.24
N TRP A 168 5.79 -2.00 -22.82
CA TRP A 168 4.74 -0.98 -22.83
C TRP A 168 3.50 -1.31 -23.68
N PRO A 169 3.65 -1.85 -24.90
CA PRO A 169 2.54 -2.46 -25.63
C PRO A 169 1.80 -3.55 -24.84
N GLU A 170 2.51 -4.50 -24.25
CA GLU A 170 1.95 -5.63 -23.49
C GLU A 170 1.19 -5.14 -22.25
N LEU A 171 1.76 -4.18 -21.52
CA LEU A 171 1.11 -3.60 -20.36
C LEU A 171 -0.24 -2.97 -20.74
N ARG A 172 -0.26 -2.07 -21.72
CA ARG A 172 -1.52 -1.37 -22.10
C ARG A 172 -2.58 -2.35 -22.59
N ALA A 173 -2.19 -3.33 -23.38
CA ALA A 173 -3.11 -4.38 -23.82
C ALA A 173 -3.61 -5.22 -22.64
N GLY A 174 -2.76 -5.49 -21.65
CA GLY A 174 -3.14 -6.16 -20.42
C GLY A 174 -4.10 -5.32 -19.57
N LEU A 175 -3.74 -4.10 -19.19
CA LEU A 175 -4.54 -3.22 -18.35
C LEU A 175 -5.92 -2.92 -18.96
N ALA A 176 -6.03 -2.80 -20.28
CA ALA A 176 -7.31 -2.70 -20.95
C ALA A 176 -8.22 -3.94 -20.73
N ARG A 177 -7.65 -5.15 -20.60
CA ARG A 177 -8.42 -6.36 -20.23
C ARG A 177 -8.91 -6.32 -18.79
N HIS A 178 -8.25 -5.55 -17.93
CA HIS A 178 -8.70 -5.26 -16.56
C HIS A 178 -9.68 -4.08 -16.49
N GLN A 179 -10.14 -3.55 -17.63
CA GLN A 179 -11.00 -2.37 -17.72
C GLN A 179 -10.33 -1.06 -17.26
N LEU A 180 -8.99 -1.06 -17.15
CA LEU A 180 -8.21 0.15 -16.95
C LEU A 180 -7.98 0.83 -18.30
N ARG A 181 -8.45 2.06 -18.42
CA ARG A 181 -8.47 2.85 -19.64
C ARG A 181 -7.32 3.87 -19.61
N ASP A 182 -6.49 3.87 -20.65
CA ASP A 182 -5.42 4.85 -20.81
C ASP A 182 -6.03 6.19 -21.29
N PRO A 183 -6.04 7.26 -20.46
CA PRO A 183 -6.61 8.55 -20.85
C PRO A 183 -5.75 9.28 -21.88
N ALA A 184 -4.47 8.90 -22.03
CA ALA A 184 -3.51 9.53 -22.91
C ALA A 184 -2.65 8.47 -23.64
N PRO A 185 -3.22 7.70 -24.59
CA PRO A 185 -2.60 6.50 -25.18
C PRO A 185 -1.35 6.75 -26.04
N ARG A 186 -0.97 8.01 -26.22
CA ARG A 186 0.27 8.42 -26.89
C ARG A 186 1.35 8.86 -25.90
N SER A 187 1.03 8.97 -24.62
CA SER A 187 1.97 9.23 -23.54
C SER A 187 2.58 7.91 -23.05
N LEU A 188 3.78 8.00 -22.48
CA LEU A 188 4.34 6.92 -21.66
C LEU A 188 4.01 7.15 -20.17
N GLY A 189 2.92 7.87 -19.88
CA GLY A 189 2.45 8.09 -18.52
C GLY A 189 1.78 6.82 -18.02
N GLY A 190 2.18 6.33 -16.86
CA GLY A 190 1.55 5.18 -16.19
C GLY A 190 0.19 5.53 -15.56
N ASN A 191 -0.60 6.37 -16.24
CA ASN A 191 -1.86 6.89 -15.74
C ASN A 191 -3.00 6.13 -16.41
N PHE A 192 -3.95 5.64 -15.63
CA PHE A 192 -5.09 4.85 -16.08
C PHE A 192 -6.32 5.21 -15.28
N ILE A 193 -7.50 4.95 -15.84
CA ILE A 193 -8.79 5.23 -15.23
C ILE A 193 -9.63 3.96 -15.24
N PHE A 194 -10.34 3.67 -14.15
CA PHE A 194 -11.40 2.66 -14.16
C PHE A 194 -12.69 3.22 -13.54
N ASP A 195 -13.82 2.60 -13.87
CA ASP A 195 -15.13 2.97 -13.32
C ASP A 195 -15.42 2.11 -12.07
N ASP A 196 -15.56 2.76 -10.92
CA ASP A 196 -16.04 2.16 -9.68
C ASP A 196 -17.53 2.46 -9.46
N GLU A 197 -18.29 1.47 -9.00
CA GLU A 197 -19.75 1.60 -8.82
C GLU A 197 -20.13 2.62 -7.74
N LEU A 198 -19.29 2.83 -6.72
CA LEU A 198 -19.56 3.71 -5.58
C LEU A 198 -18.88 5.08 -5.73
N LEU A 199 -17.71 5.13 -6.36
CA LEU A 199 -16.88 6.33 -6.46
C LEU A 199 -16.95 7.00 -7.84
N GLY A 200 -17.40 6.31 -8.89
CA GLY A 200 -17.33 6.79 -10.27
C GLY A 200 -15.95 6.55 -10.88
N GLU A 201 -15.46 7.47 -11.71
CA GLU A 201 -14.12 7.37 -12.30
C GLU A 201 -13.04 7.47 -11.20
N VAL A 202 -12.10 6.53 -11.18
CA VAL A 202 -10.94 6.48 -10.30
C VAL A 202 -9.67 6.50 -11.14
N ASP A 203 -8.83 7.52 -10.94
CA ASP A 203 -7.53 7.63 -11.57
C ASP A 203 -6.44 6.90 -10.77
N VAL A 204 -5.68 6.06 -11.47
CA VAL A 204 -4.53 5.30 -10.95
C VAL A 204 -3.27 5.72 -11.69
N PHE A 205 -2.19 5.94 -10.96
CA PHE A 205 -0.91 6.43 -11.43
C PHE A 205 0.20 5.42 -11.18
N ASP A 206 1.32 5.70 -11.85
CA ASP A 206 2.58 4.96 -11.75
C ASP A 206 2.52 3.48 -12.17
N LEU A 207 1.50 3.12 -12.96
CA LEU A 207 1.42 1.82 -13.62
C LEU A 207 2.35 1.78 -14.84
N HIS A 208 3.66 1.82 -14.58
CA HIS A 208 4.70 1.71 -15.59
C HIS A 208 5.36 0.30 -15.64
N PRO A 209 6.15 -0.10 -16.67
CA PRO A 209 6.66 -1.48 -16.81
C PRO A 209 7.35 -2.02 -15.55
N ASN A 210 8.10 -1.17 -14.84
CA ASN A 210 8.83 -1.58 -13.64
C ASN A 210 7.94 -1.75 -12.39
N ASN A 211 6.68 -1.29 -12.43
CA ASN A 211 5.74 -1.33 -11.31
C ASN A 211 4.58 -2.29 -11.56
N VAL A 212 4.68 -3.10 -12.62
CA VAL A 212 3.72 -4.16 -12.91
C VAL A 212 4.47 -5.44 -13.22
N ILE A 213 3.98 -6.55 -12.65
CA ILE A 213 4.51 -7.89 -12.91
C ILE A 213 3.42 -8.71 -13.60
N GLN A 214 3.74 -9.23 -14.78
CA GLN A 214 2.93 -10.26 -15.43
C GLN A 214 3.31 -11.63 -14.88
N ASP A 215 2.36 -12.32 -14.27
CA ASP A 215 2.58 -13.68 -13.75
C ASP A 215 2.48 -14.76 -14.84
N ALA A 216 2.69 -16.02 -14.47
CA ALA A 216 2.63 -17.16 -15.38
C ALA A 216 1.23 -17.40 -16.00
N SER A 217 0.16 -16.88 -15.40
CA SER A 217 -1.19 -16.92 -15.96
C SER A 217 -1.44 -15.80 -16.99
N GLY A 218 -0.50 -14.87 -17.11
CA GLY A 218 -0.61 -13.68 -17.94
C GLY A 218 -1.40 -12.55 -17.28
N TRP A 219 -1.68 -12.66 -15.98
CA TRP A 219 -2.33 -11.63 -15.17
C TRP A 219 -1.33 -10.53 -14.81
N LEU A 220 -1.77 -9.27 -14.90
CA LEU A 220 -0.95 -8.12 -14.54
C LEU A 220 -1.20 -7.73 -13.09
N ASN A 221 -0.13 -7.72 -12.30
CA ASN A 221 -0.14 -7.36 -10.90
C ASN A 221 0.58 -6.03 -10.71
N PRO A 222 -0.14 -4.92 -10.48
CA PRO A 222 0.47 -3.69 -9.98
C PRO A 222 1.17 -3.95 -8.65
N ILE A 223 2.41 -3.45 -8.50
CA ILE A 223 3.18 -3.60 -7.27
C ILE A 223 3.55 -2.25 -6.62
N ASP A 224 3.24 -1.13 -7.28
CA ASP A 224 3.45 0.23 -6.77
C ASP A 224 2.47 1.16 -7.50
N ALA A 225 1.21 1.16 -7.05
CA ALA A 225 0.13 1.93 -7.66
C ALA A 225 -0.31 3.08 -6.75
N HIS A 226 -0.56 4.24 -7.35
CA HIS A 226 -1.01 5.44 -6.64
C HIS A 226 -2.41 5.84 -7.09
N PHE A 227 -3.23 6.36 -6.19
CA PHE A 227 -4.60 6.75 -6.48
C PHE A 227 -4.78 8.25 -6.27
N TYR A 228 -5.38 8.93 -7.23
CA TYR A 228 -5.60 10.37 -7.17
C TYR A 228 -6.98 10.71 -6.64
N PHE A 229 -7.01 11.73 -5.79
CA PHE A 229 -8.21 12.40 -5.32
C PHE A 229 -7.90 13.90 -5.29
N ASP A 230 -8.88 14.75 -5.63
CA ASP A 230 -8.63 16.20 -5.71
C ASP A 230 -8.17 16.81 -4.38
N ASP A 231 -8.58 16.22 -3.25
CA ASP A 231 -8.19 16.64 -1.92
C ASP A 231 -8.36 15.52 -0.87
N ARG A 232 -7.76 15.71 0.30
CA ARG A 232 -7.83 14.77 1.44
C ARG A 232 -9.26 14.50 1.91
N ILE A 233 -10.15 15.50 1.85
CA ILE A 233 -11.55 15.34 2.31
C ILE A 233 -12.28 14.36 1.39
N LYS A 234 -12.13 14.51 0.07
CA LYS A 234 -12.69 13.59 -0.91
C LYS A 234 -12.09 12.19 -0.77
N ARG A 235 -10.78 12.09 -0.53
CA ARG A 235 -10.10 10.81 -0.27
C ARG A 235 -10.67 10.09 0.96
N ILE A 236 -10.80 10.79 2.09
CA ILE A 236 -11.42 10.24 3.31
C ILE A 236 -12.87 9.79 3.03
N ALA A 237 -13.66 10.63 2.36
CA ALA A 237 -15.05 10.31 2.05
C ALA A 237 -15.16 9.07 1.14
N ALA A 238 -14.27 8.93 0.16
CA ALA A 238 -14.18 7.77 -0.70
C ALA A 238 -13.84 6.50 0.09
N LEU A 239 -12.79 6.55 0.91
CA LEU A 239 -12.37 5.43 1.75
C LEU A 239 -13.47 5.01 2.74
N GLN A 240 -14.24 5.95 3.29
CA GLN A 240 -15.38 5.66 4.14
C GLN A 240 -16.53 4.98 3.37
N LYS A 241 -16.84 5.42 2.15
CA LYS A 241 -17.83 4.77 1.28
C LYS A 241 -17.45 3.32 0.94
N LEU A 242 -16.16 3.06 0.74
CA LEU A 242 -15.63 1.72 0.50
C LEU A 242 -15.54 0.87 1.78
N GLY A 243 -15.80 1.45 2.96
CA GLY A 243 -15.63 0.76 4.25
C GLY A 243 -14.17 0.55 4.67
N LEU A 244 -13.23 1.22 3.99
CA LEU A 244 -11.79 1.17 4.28
C LEU A 244 -11.38 2.13 5.41
N LEU A 245 -12.19 3.13 5.73
CA LEU A 245 -12.02 3.96 6.93
C LEU A 245 -13.33 4.04 7.72
N ALA A 246 -13.23 4.28 9.02
CA ALA A 246 -14.39 4.50 9.86
C ALA A 246 -14.98 5.89 9.60
N ALA A 247 -16.31 6.00 9.63
CA ALA A 247 -16.99 7.29 9.72
C ALA A 247 -16.74 7.88 11.10
N LYS A 248 -16.42 9.19 11.18
CA LYS A 248 -16.44 9.89 12.46
C LYS A 248 -17.89 9.92 12.95
N THR A 249 -18.17 9.23 14.07
CA THR A 249 -19.45 9.25 14.79
C THR A 249 -19.64 10.54 15.56
#